data_AF-A0A962ZGL7-F1
#
_entry.id   AF-A0A962ZGL7-F1
#
_cell.length_a   1.000
_cell.length_b   1.000
_cell.length_c   1.000
_cell.angle_alpha   90.00
_cell.angle_beta   90.00
_cell.angle_gamma   90.00
#
_symmetry.space_group_name_H-M   'P 1'
#
loop_
_entity.id
_entity.type
_entity.pdbx_description
1 polymer ?
#
loop_
_entity_poly.entity_id
_entity_poly.type
_entity_poly.pdbx_seq_one_letter_code
_entity_poly.pdbx_strand_id
1 'polypeptide(L)' 'QPEYNKDGTEVWFSVWSGQEEESAIVVVDDRTRKLVKVIKGERIVTPTGKFNIYNTVNDIY' A
#
# COMPACT_ATOMS: atom_id res chain seq x y z
N GLN A 1 0.91 -1.00 8.51
CA GLN A 1 0.41 -2.32 8.07
C GLN A 1 0.63 -2.47 6.56
N PRO A 2 1.40 -3.48 6.14
CA PRO A 2 1.48 -3.90 4.73
C PRO A 2 0.20 -4.65 4.32
N GLU A 3 -0.17 -4.55 3.06
CA GLU A 3 -1.30 -5.29 2.47
C GLU A 3 -0.85 -5.88 1.12
N TYR A 4 -1.13 -7.16 0.88
CA TYR A 4 -0.79 -7.80 -0.39
C TYR A 4 -1.82 -7.52 -1.48
N ASN A 5 -1.39 -7.54 -2.74
CA ASN A 5 -2.32 -7.68 -3.85
C ASN A 5 -2.91 -9.11 -3.90
N LYS A 6 -3.89 -9.34 -4.78
CA LYS A 6 -4.58 -10.62 -4.90
C LYS A 6 -3.61 -11.77 -5.27
N ASP A 7 -2.63 -11.47 -6.11
CA ASP A 7 -1.69 -12.48 -6.62
C ASP A 7 -0.53 -12.76 -5.65
N GLY A 8 -0.43 -12.04 -4.53
CA GLY A 8 0.65 -12.17 -3.56
C GLY A 8 2.02 -11.71 -4.08
N THR A 9 2.06 -10.94 -5.17
CA THR A 9 3.30 -10.53 -5.84
C THR A 9 3.74 -9.10 -5.47
N GLU A 10 2.81 -8.30 -4.97
CA GLU A 10 3.07 -6.92 -4.56
C GLU A 10 2.64 -6.68 -3.11
N VAL A 11 3.44 -5.91 -2.40
CA VAL A 11 3.16 -5.44 -1.03
C VAL A 11 2.99 -3.93 -1.03
N TRP A 12 1.91 -3.48 -0.39
CA TRP A 12 1.48 -2.10 -0.39
C TRP A 12 1.66 -1.49 1.00
N PHE A 13 2.40 -0.38 1.06
CA PHE A 13 2.70 0.35 2.28
C PHE A 13 2.07 1.74 2.23
N SER A 14 1.46 2.14 3.34
CA SER A 14 1.11 3.56 3.51
C SER A 14 2.30 4.28 4.14
N VAL A 15 2.81 5.29 3.46
CA VAL A 15 3.77 6.23 4.02
C VAL A 15 2.98 7.43 4.51
N TRP A 16 2.86 7.50 5.83
CA TRP A 16 2.26 8.64 6.50
C TRP A 16 3.36 9.64 6.82
N SER A 17 3.23 10.82 6.21
CA SER A 17 4.01 12.00 6.54
C SER A 17 3.11 12.97 7.33
N GLY A 18 3.68 13.95 8.05
CA GLY A 18 2.88 14.89 8.87
C GLY A 18 1.73 15.54 8.09
N GLN A 19 0.75 16.16 8.76
CA GLN A 19 -0.44 16.75 8.09
C GLN A 19 -0.10 17.74 6.94
N GLU A 20 1.08 18.36 7.00
CA GLU A 20 1.60 19.30 6.01
C GLU A 20 2.55 18.68 4.98
N GLU A 21 2.85 17.38 5.11
CA GLU A 21 3.78 16.65 4.27
C GLU A 21 3.06 15.68 3.33
N GLU A 22 3.61 15.50 2.13
CA GLU A 22 2.97 14.69 1.09
C GLU A 22 2.97 13.19 1.45
N SER A 23 1.79 12.67 1.80
CA SER A 23 1.60 11.23 2.03
C SER A 23 1.66 10.44 0.72
N ALA A 24 1.99 9.15 0.83
CA ALA A 24 2.06 8.27 -0.34
C ALA A 24 1.64 6.84 -0.02
N ILE A 25 1.24 6.10 -1.06
CA ILE A 25 1.15 4.64 -1.01
C ILE A 25 2.29 4.09 -1.88
N VAL A 26 3.12 3.25 -1.28
CA VAL A 26 4.28 2.65 -1.95
C VAL A 26 3.97 1.19 -2.24
N VAL A 27 4.16 0.79 -3.50
CA VAL A 27 4.00 -0.58 -3.97
C VAL A 27 5.38 -1.17 -4.23
N VAL A 28 5.65 -2.32 -3.65
CA VAL A 28 6.94 -3.03 -3.72
C VAL A 28 6.70 -4.42 -4.31
N ASP A 29 7.59 -4.85 -5.20
CA ASP A 29 7.63 -6.24 -5.69
C ASP A 29 8.15 -7.13 -4.56
N ASP A 30 7.35 -8.09 -4.12
CA ASP A 30 7.67 -8.91 -2.94
C ASP A 30 8.94 -9.74 -3.14
N ARG A 31 9.09 -10.33 -4.33
CA ARG A 31 10.18 -11.24 -4.65
C ARG A 31 11.54 -10.53 -4.68
N THR A 32 11.60 -9.36 -5.28
CA THR A 32 12.83 -8.60 -5.53
C THR A 32 13.06 -7.49 -4.52
N ARG A 33 12.04 -7.13 -3.74
CA ARG A 33 12.03 -6.00 -2.79
C ARG A 33 12.34 -4.67 -3.46
N LYS A 34 11.99 -4.54 -4.73
CA LYS A 34 12.20 -3.33 -5.53
C LYS A 34 10.93 -2.49 -5.59
N LEU A 35 11.12 -1.18 -5.65
CA LEU A 35 10.04 -0.23 -5.84
C LEU A 35 9.36 -0.47 -7.19
N VAL A 36 8.06 -0.73 -7.17
CA VAL A 36 7.22 -0.86 -8.37
C VAL A 36 6.57 0.48 -8.67
N LYS A 37 5.93 1.07 -7.67
CA LYS A 37 5.15 2.31 -7.86
C LYS A 37 5.06 3.13 -6.59
N VAL A 38 5.00 4.43 -6.76
CA VAL A 38 4.58 5.38 -5.71
C VAL A 38 3.30 6.04 -6.19
N ILE A 39 2.25 5.96 -5.37
CA ILE A 39 0.96 6.60 -5.60
C ILE A 39 0.90 7.84 -4.70
N LYS A 40 0.84 8.99 -5.34
CA LYS A 40 0.73 10.32 -4.71
C LYS A 40 -0.44 11.07 -5.32
N GLY A 41 -0.94 12.07 -4.60
CA GLY A 41 -1.93 13.00 -5.11
C GLY A 41 -2.60 13.76 -3.98
N GLU A 42 -3.21 14.90 -4.32
CA GLU A 42 -3.88 15.79 -3.36
C GLU A 42 -4.98 15.10 -2.54
N ARG A 43 -5.54 14.00 -3.06
CA ARG A 43 -6.58 13.20 -2.39
C ARG A 43 -6.04 12.13 -1.45
N ILE A 44 -4.72 11.89 -1.43
CA ILE A 44 -4.07 10.91 -0.57
C ILE A 44 -3.66 11.62 0.72
N VAL A 45 -4.64 11.91 1.57
CA VAL A 45 -4.42 12.55 2.87
C VAL A 45 -4.46 11.47 3.94
N THR A 46 -3.39 11.35 4.74
CA THR A 46 -3.30 10.43 5.89
C THR A 46 -3.73 8.98 5.58
N PRO A 47 -3.15 8.30 4.57
CA PRO A 47 -3.53 6.94 4.22
C PRO A 47 -3.11 5.98 5.35
N THR A 48 -4.05 5.24 5.92
CA THR A 48 -3.80 4.30 7.03
C THR A 48 -4.06 2.85 6.62
N GLY A 49 -5.30 2.39 6.77
CA GLY A 49 -5.76 1.05 6.41
C GLY A 49 -5.84 0.88 4.90
N LYS A 50 -5.46 -0.31 4.42
CA LYS A 50 -5.60 -0.75 3.02
C LYS A 50 -6.11 -2.18 3.08
N PHE A 51 -7.16 -2.47 2.32
CA PHE A 51 -7.82 -3.77 2.35
C PHE A 51 -7.95 -4.25 0.91
N ASN A 52 -7.22 -5.30 0.56
CA ASN A 52 -7.43 -6.00 -0.70
C ASN A 52 -8.72 -6.81 -0.59
N ILE A 53 -9.64 -6.60 -1.53
CA ILE A 53 -10.98 -7.21 -1.48
C ILE A 53 -10.89 -8.74 -1.40
N TYR A 54 -10.07 -9.38 -2.23
CA TYR A 54 -9.96 -10.83 -2.26
C TYR A 54 -9.37 -11.36 -0.95
N ASN A 55 -8.28 -10.73 -0.48
CA ASN A 55 -7.59 -11.18 0.72
C ASN A 55 -8.46 -10.98 1.97
N THR A 56 -9.15 -9.84 2.07
CA THR A 56 -10.02 -9.53 3.21
C THR A 56 -11.26 -10.44 3.24
N VAL A 57 -11.91 -10.71 2.10
CA VAL A 57 -13.12 -11.56 2.06
C VAL A 57 -12.80 -13.03 2.35
N ASN A 58 -11.57 -13.48 2.07
CA ASN A 58 -11.14 -14.87 2.27
C ASN A 58 -10.21 -15.05 3.49
N ASP A 59 -10.05 -14.04 4.34
CA ASP A 59 -9.17 -14.05 5.51
C ASP A 59 -7.72 -14.49 5.21
N ILE A 60 -7.14 -13.99 4.11
CA ILE A 60 -5.76 -14.25 3.67
C ILE A 60 -4.87 -13.09 4.15
N TYR A 61 -3.82 -13.39 4.94
CA TYR A 61 -2.91 -12.40 5.55
C TYR A 61 -1.45 -12.83 5.58
#